data_AF-A0A8H6X6U6-F1
#
_entry.id   AF-A0A8H6X6U6-F1
#
_cell.length_a   1.000
_cell.length_b   1.000
_cell.length_c   1.000
_cell.angle_alpha   90.00
_cell.angle_beta   90.00
_cell.angle_gamma   90.00
#
_symmetry.space_group_name_H-M   'P 1'
#
loop_
_entity.id
_entity.type
_entity.pdbx_description
1 polymer ?
#
loop_
_entity_poly.entity_id
_entity_poly.type
_entity_poly.pdbx_seq_one_letter_code
_entity_poly.pdbx_strand_id
1 'polypeptide(L)'
;MVGNIILSFSTLASAFHLKAPLPPYLPAPEASRRRLVAAIRKLDVVQNREVKGSRQLLFSAYALSMKGVTVELEILGRTLQNAFGVIGQTPEEFEALFAEGTANHSI
;
A
#
# COMPACT_ATOMS: atom_id res chain seq x y z
N MET A 1 7.97 -2.07 0.10
CA MET A 1 6.95 -2.43 1.11
C MET A 1 6.99 -1.51 2.32
N VAL A 2 8.10 -1.45 3.07
CA VAL A 2 8.25 -0.58 4.26
C VAL A 2 7.88 0.88 4.01
N GLY A 3 8.36 1.47 2.91
CA GLY A 3 8.04 2.86 2.56
C GLY A 3 6.53 3.13 2.48
N ASN A 4 5.75 2.21 1.88
CA ASN A 4 4.29 2.37 1.79
C ASN A 4 3.60 2.24 3.16
N ILE A 5 4.13 1.41 4.05
CA ILE A 5 3.60 1.28 5.42
C ILE A 5 3.87 2.57 6.21
N ILE A 6 5.10 3.08 6.19
CA ILE A 6 5.48 4.32 6.89
C ILE A 6 4.69 5.50 6.35
N LEU A 7 4.58 5.61 5.02
CA LEU A 7 3.81 6.66 4.38
C LEU A 7 2.33 6.58 4.78
N SER A 8 1.70 5.39 4.72
CA SER A 8 0.32 5.20 5.20
C SER A 8 0.16 5.65 6.64
N PHE A 9 1.03 5.22 7.55
CA PHE A 9 0.95 5.64 8.96
C PHE A 9 1.06 7.16 9.12
N SER A 10 2.03 7.78 8.44
CA SER A 10 2.21 9.24 8.50
C SER A 10 0.98 9.97 7.99
N THR A 11 0.44 9.57 6.83
CA THR A 11 -0.75 10.20 6.23
C THR A 11 -1.97 10.05 7.12
N LEU A 12 -2.24 8.86 7.64
CA LEU A 12 -3.39 8.62 8.52
C LEU A 12 -3.25 9.35 9.85
N ALA A 13 -2.05 9.38 10.44
CA ALA A 13 -1.79 10.10 11.69
C ALA A 13 -1.99 11.61 11.52
N SER A 14 -1.49 12.18 10.42
CA SER A 14 -1.69 13.60 10.10
C SER A 14 -3.16 13.92 9.86
N ALA A 15 -3.89 13.08 9.13
CA ALA A 15 -5.32 13.26 8.91
C ALA A 15 -6.12 13.22 10.22
N PHE A 16 -5.76 12.29 11.12
CA PHE A 16 -6.40 12.17 12.42
C PHE A 16 -6.12 13.37 13.33
N HIS A 17 -4.88 13.85 13.37
CA HIS A 17 -4.49 15.00 14.17
C HIS A 17 -5.13 16.30 13.68
N LEU A 18 -5.20 16.48 12.36
CA LEU A 18 -5.73 17.69 11.74
C LEU A 18 -7.26 17.65 11.52
N LYS A 19 -7.90 16.47 11.69
CA LYS A 19 -9.30 16.20 11.29
C LYS A 19 -9.58 16.67 9.86
N ALA A 20 -8.60 16.49 9.00
CA ALA A 20 -8.61 16.98 7.63
C ALA A 20 -9.07 15.86 6.67
N PRO A 21 -9.69 16.22 5.53
CA PRO A 21 -10.03 15.25 4.49
C PRO A 21 -8.76 14.56 4.00
N LEU A 22 -8.87 13.26 3.74
CA LEU A 22 -7.74 12.46 3.28
C LEU A 22 -7.50 12.64 1.78
N PRO A 23 -6.26 12.41 1.32
CA PRO A 23 -5.98 12.36 -0.10
C PRO A 23 -6.81 11.24 -0.78
N PRO A 24 -7.17 11.45 -2.06
CA PRO A 24 -7.95 10.48 -2.84
C PRO A 24 -7.22 9.15 -3.00
N TYR A 25 -5.92 9.20 -3.23
CA TYR A 25 -5.09 8.02 -3.29
C TYR A 25 -4.35 7.78 -1.97
N LEU A 26 -4.69 6.67 -1.31
CA LEU A 26 -3.90 6.17 -0.19
C LEU A 26 -2.82 5.21 -0.71
N PRO A 27 -1.63 5.16 -0.05
CA PRO A 27 -0.66 4.13 -0.39
C PRO A 27 -1.33 2.75 -0.26
N ALA A 28 -0.94 1.79 -1.10
CA ALA A 28 -1.48 0.42 -1.10
C ALA A 28 -0.54 -0.57 -0.37
N PRO A 29 -0.57 -0.64 0.98
CA PRO A 29 0.30 -1.51 1.76
C PRO A 29 0.09 -2.99 1.43
N GLU A 30 -1.14 -3.46 1.22
CA GLU A 30 -1.39 -4.88 0.99
C GLU A 30 -0.89 -5.33 -0.40
N ALA A 31 -1.11 -4.51 -1.44
CA ALA A 31 -0.56 -4.75 -2.78
C ALA A 31 0.97 -4.85 -2.76
N SER A 32 1.62 -4.01 -1.95
CA SER A 32 3.08 -4.01 -1.79
C SER A 32 3.58 -5.26 -1.08
N ARG A 33 2.84 -5.76 -0.10
CA ARG A 33 3.11 -7.03 0.57
C ARG A 33 2.92 -8.21 -0.36
N ARG A 34 1.86 -8.23 -1.18
CA ARG A 34 1.63 -9.27 -2.20
C ARG A 34 2.78 -9.34 -3.19
N ARG A 35 3.30 -8.21 -3.67
CA ARG A 35 4.51 -8.14 -4.52
C ARG A 35 5.73 -8.72 -3.82
N LEU A 36 5.93 -8.42 -2.53
CA LEU A 36 7.03 -9.00 -1.75
C LEU A 36 6.89 -10.53 -1.60
N VAL A 37 5.70 -11.02 -1.28
CA VAL A 37 5.43 -12.48 -1.18
C VAL A 37 5.66 -13.16 -2.52
N ALA A 38 5.22 -12.56 -3.62
CA ALA A 38 5.45 -13.08 -4.97
C ALA A 38 6.95 -13.14 -5.31
N ALA A 39 7.72 -12.12 -4.93
CA ALA A 39 9.17 -12.12 -5.09
C ALA A 39 9.85 -13.19 -4.22
N ILE A 40 9.41 -13.37 -2.97
CA ILE A 40 9.96 -14.41 -2.08
C ILE A 40 9.72 -15.81 -2.65
N ARG A 41 8.52 -16.05 -3.22
CA ARG A 41 8.18 -17.35 -3.85
C ARG A 41 9.00 -17.67 -5.09
N LYS A 42 9.54 -16.66 -5.79
CA LYS A 42 10.37 -16.84 -6.99
C LYS A 42 11.80 -17.27 -6.68
N LEU A 43 12.27 -17.17 -5.43
CA LEU A 43 13.62 -17.60 -5.05
C LEU A 43 13.76 -19.12 -5.16
N ASP A 44 14.83 -19.59 -5.81
CA ASP A 44 15.09 -21.01 -6.08
C ASP A 44 15.13 -21.88 -4.81
N VAL A 45 15.59 -21.33 -3.70
CA VAL A 45 15.58 -22.00 -2.37
C VAL A 45 14.18 -22.30 -1.85
N VAL A 46 13.18 -21.46 -2.19
CA VAL A 46 11.78 -21.68 -1.82
C VAL A 46 11.12 -22.68 -2.78
N GLN A 47 11.47 -22.63 -4.07
CA GLN A 47 10.96 -23.57 -5.09
C GLN A 47 11.50 -24.99 -4.86
N ASN A 48 12.78 -25.13 -4.52
CA ASN A 48 13.45 -26.41 -4.30
C ASN A 48 13.27 -26.96 -2.87
N ARG A 49 12.49 -26.29 -2.01
CA ARG A 49 12.29 -26.60 -0.57
C ARG A 49 13.60 -26.80 0.22
N GLU A 50 14.70 -26.24 -0.28
CA GLU A 50 15.96 -26.25 0.45
C GLU A 50 15.87 -25.19 1.55
N VAL A 51 15.65 -25.62 2.80
CA VAL A 51 15.69 -24.75 3.99
C VAL A 51 17.14 -24.37 4.31
N LYS A 52 17.84 -23.78 3.33
CA LYS A 52 19.21 -23.30 3.46
C LYS A 52 19.17 -21.80 3.77
N GLY A 53 18.88 -21.50 5.04
CA GLY A 53 19.16 -20.19 5.63
C GLY A 53 18.08 -19.65 6.55
N SER A 54 18.51 -19.24 7.75
CA SER A 54 17.69 -18.49 8.71
C SER A 54 17.11 -17.21 8.10
N ARG A 55 17.80 -16.60 7.13
CA ARG A 55 17.45 -15.31 6.53
C ARG A 55 16.17 -15.36 5.68
N GLN A 56 15.94 -16.42 4.91
CA GLN A 56 14.75 -16.60 4.07
C GLN A 56 13.50 -16.87 4.90
N LEU A 57 13.65 -17.63 6.00
CA LEU A 57 12.60 -17.82 6.99
C LEU A 57 12.22 -16.49 7.65
N LEU A 58 13.21 -15.65 8.00
CA LEU A 58 12.97 -14.32 8.55
C LEU A 58 12.18 -13.42 7.59
N PHE A 59 12.53 -13.39 6.30
CA PHE A 59 11.77 -12.61 5.32
C PHE A 59 10.33 -13.11 5.13
N SER A 60 10.14 -14.42 5.16
CA SER A 60 8.82 -15.05 5.04
C SER A 60 7.96 -14.78 6.28
N ALA A 61 8.55 -14.93 7.48
CA ALA A 61 7.90 -14.61 8.75
C ALA A 61 7.53 -13.12 8.82
N TYR A 62 8.43 -12.23 8.40
CA TYR A 62 8.16 -10.80 8.29
C TYR A 62 6.97 -10.50 7.37
N ALA A 63 6.98 -11.03 6.14
CA ALA A 63 5.88 -10.82 5.18
C ALA A 63 4.55 -11.40 5.68
N LEU A 64 4.58 -12.50 6.45
CA LEU A 64 3.40 -13.10 7.08
C LEU A 64 2.87 -12.21 8.22
N SER A 65 3.71 -11.78 9.14
CA SER A 65 3.34 -10.91 10.26
C SER A 65 2.79 -9.56 9.78
N MET A 66 3.32 -9.04 8.66
CA MET A 66 2.85 -7.78 8.09
C MET A 66 1.45 -7.86 7.47
N LYS A 67 0.89 -9.07 7.24
CA LYS A 67 -0.47 -9.20 6.66
C LYS A 67 -1.50 -8.46 7.50
N GLY A 68 -1.51 -8.67 8.82
CA GLY A 68 -2.44 -8.01 9.73
C GLY A 68 -2.30 -6.50 9.67
N VAL A 69 -1.07 -6.00 9.82
CA VAL A 69 -0.78 -4.54 9.77
C VAL A 69 -1.27 -3.91 8.46
N THR A 70 -0.99 -4.54 7.31
CA THR A 70 -1.40 -3.98 6.02
C THR A 70 -2.91 -3.95 5.82
N VAL A 71 -3.63 -4.96 6.31
CA VAL A 71 -5.10 -5.03 6.21
C VAL A 71 -5.74 -3.99 7.12
N GLU A 72 -5.30 -3.89 8.37
CA GLU A 72 -5.82 -2.91 9.31
C GLU A 72 -5.57 -1.47 8.85
N LEU A 73 -4.42 -1.19 8.23
CA LEU A 73 -4.15 0.13 7.65
C LEU A 73 -5.11 0.50 6.52
N GLU A 74 -5.49 -0.46 5.67
CA GLU A 74 -6.46 -0.22 4.60
C GLU A 74 -7.88 0.01 5.14
N ILE A 75 -8.28 -0.76 6.15
CA ILE A 75 -9.57 -0.57 6.84
C ILE A 75 -9.60 0.81 7.51
N LEU A 76 -8.54 1.16 8.25
CA LEU A 76 -8.41 2.45 8.91
C LEU A 76 -8.46 3.60 7.89
N GLY A 77 -7.73 3.49 6.79
CA GLY A 77 -7.76 4.47 5.71
C GLY A 77 -9.17 4.74 5.17
N ARG A 78 -9.92 3.68 4.84
CA ARG A 78 -11.32 3.80 4.40
C ARG A 78 -12.21 4.41 5.48
N THR A 79 -11.98 4.03 6.73
CA THR A 79 -12.76 4.54 7.87
C THR A 79 -12.55 6.04 8.05
N LEU A 80 -11.30 6.51 7.96
CA LEU A 80 -11.00 7.93 8.05
C LEU A 80 -11.50 8.70 6.82
N GLN A 81 -11.44 8.11 5.62
CA GLN A 81 -12.02 8.73 4.42
C GLN A 81 -13.53 8.90 4.56
N ASN A 82 -14.23 7.92 5.15
CA ASN A 82 -15.66 8.04 5.44
C ASN A 82 -15.96 9.07 6.54
N ALA A 83 -15.08 9.21 7.54
CA ALA A 83 -15.29 10.10 8.68
C ALA A 83 -14.95 11.56 8.38
N PHE A 84 -13.85 11.82 7.65
CA PHE A 84 -13.31 13.16 7.41
C PHE A 84 -13.45 13.62 5.95
N GLY A 85 -13.89 12.73 5.06
CA GLY A 85 -14.03 13.01 3.64
C GLY A 85 -12.74 12.81 2.85
N VAL A 86 -12.87 12.94 1.53
CA VAL A 86 -11.79 12.80 0.55
C VAL A 86 -11.60 14.12 -0.19
N ILE A 87 -10.35 14.53 -0.40
CA ILE A 87 -10.02 15.69 -1.23
C ILE A 87 -10.38 15.35 -2.69
N GLY A 88 -11.33 16.08 -3.28
CA GLY A 88 -11.74 15.88 -4.67
C GLY A 88 -12.94 14.94 -4.88
N GLN A 89 -13.80 14.76 -3.87
CA GLN A 89 -15.00 13.90 -3.87
C GLN A 89 -14.70 12.40 -4.01
N THR A 90 -14.05 11.95 -5.10
CA THR A 90 -13.71 10.54 -5.35
C THR A 90 -12.28 10.36 -5.90
N PRO A 91 -11.63 9.21 -5.64
CA PRO A 91 -10.36 8.87 -6.27
C PRO A 91 -10.41 8.88 -7.80
N GLU A 92 -11.53 8.44 -8.38
CA GLU A 92 -11.73 8.37 -9.82
C GLU A 92 -11.78 9.75 -10.48
N GLU A 93 -12.44 10.72 -9.84
CA GLU A 93 -12.46 12.12 -10.30
C GLU A 93 -11.07 12.75 -10.23
N PHE A 94 -10.30 12.45 -9.19
CA PHE A 94 -8.92 12.90 -9.10
C PHE A 94 -8.05 12.33 -10.22
N GLU A 95 -8.15 11.02 -10.51
CA GLU A 95 -7.40 10.39 -11.61
C GLU A 95 -7.79 10.97 -12.99
N ALA A 96 -9.06 11.33 -13.19
CA ALA A 96 -9.52 11.98 -14.42
C ALA A 96 -8.79 13.31 -14.71
N LEU A 97 -8.37 14.04 -13.67
CA LEU A 97 -7.59 15.29 -13.83
C LEU A 97 -6.21 15.07 -14.45
N PHE A 98 -5.64 13.86 -14.34
CA PHE A 98 -4.32 13.53 -14.90
C PHE A 98 -4.41 12.75 -16.21
N ALA A 99 -5.58 12.18 -16.54
CA ALA A 99 -5.80 11.42 -17.76
C ALA A 99 -5.80 12.29 -19.03
N GLU A 100 -6.30 13.54 -18.95
CA GLU A 100 -6.39 14.46 -20.09
C GLU A 100 -5.02 14.87 -20.69
N GLY A 101 -3.92 14.73 -19.94
CA GLY A 101 -2.58 15.07 -20.40
C GLY A 101 -1.96 14.09 -21.40
N THR A 102 -2.54 12.91 -21.60
CA THR A 102 -1.97 11.86 -22.48
C THR A 102 -2.45 11.91 -23.93
N ALA A 103 -3.51 12.68 -24.23
CA ALA A 103 -4.10 12.76 -25.56
C ALA A 103 -3.42 13.79 -26.50
N ASN A 104 -2.55 14.67 -25.98
CA ASN A 104 -2.07 15.85 -26.71
C ASN A 104 -0.58 15.83 -27.11
N HIS A 105 0.04 14.64 -27.22
CA HIS A 105 1.46 14.49 -27.64
C HIS A 105 1.63 13.50 -28.80
N SER A 106 0.84 13.70 -29.85
CA SER A 106 1.04 13.05 -31.16
C SER A 106 1.02 14.12 -32.24
N ILE A 107 2.14 14.85 -32.38
CA ILE A 107 2.47 15.66 -33.56
C ILE A 107 3.90 15.26 -33.96
#